data_AF-A0A1D8UTY0-F1
#
_entry.id   AF-A0A1D8UTY0-F1
#
_cell.length_a   1.000
_cell.length_b   1.000
_cell.length_c   1.000
_cell.angle_alpha   90.00
_cell.angle_beta   90.00
_cell.angle_gamma   90.00
#
_symmetry.space_group_name_H-M   'P 1'
#
loop_
_entity.id
_entity.type
_entity.pdbx_description
1 polymer ?
#
loop_
_entity_poly.entity_id
_entity_poly.type
_entity_poly.pdbx_seq_one_letter_code
_entity_poly.pdbx_strand_id
1 'polypeptide(L)'
;MRSFFFIALCFLAACTSSSPHDICLAYGTHADRQIQMLFGLSRPDGTPVTEKEWQDFLAEVVTPLFPNGFSVINASGQWQDRMSHRVTHEDSRLLWIATPENRDLGHRVAIIRDAYKARFQQQSVGLLIQAGCEAF
;
A
#
# COMPACT_ATOMS: atom_id res chain seq x y z
N MET A 1 36.65 19.62 58.67
CA MET A 1 35.34 18.93 58.57
C MET A 1 35.00 18.75 57.10
N ARG A 2 34.44 17.60 56.74
CA ARG A 2 34.45 16.97 55.41
C ARG A 2 33.48 17.63 54.41
N SER A 3 33.97 18.01 53.22
CA SER A 3 33.13 18.35 52.07
C SER A 3 32.60 17.08 51.41
N PHE A 4 31.28 16.89 51.39
CA PHE A 4 30.61 15.83 50.65
C PHE A 4 30.32 16.31 49.23
N PHE A 5 30.95 15.68 48.24
CA PHE A 5 30.65 15.86 46.82
C PHE A 5 29.47 14.95 46.46
N PHE A 6 28.29 15.53 46.21
CA PHE A 6 27.11 14.79 45.78
C PHE A 6 27.20 14.58 44.27
N ILE A 7 27.63 13.40 43.82
CA ILE A 7 27.57 13.01 42.41
C ILE A 7 26.12 12.64 42.10
N ALA A 8 25.41 13.54 41.43
CA ALA A 8 24.06 13.28 40.91
C ALA A 8 24.17 12.32 39.71
N LEU A 9 23.90 11.04 39.95
CA LEU A 9 23.79 10.02 38.92
C LEU A 9 22.44 10.20 38.18
N CYS A 10 22.45 10.88 37.03
CA CYS A 10 21.29 10.92 36.14
C CYS A 10 21.08 9.52 35.52
N PHE A 11 20.10 8.77 36.03
CA PHE A 11 19.61 7.57 35.35
C PHE A 11 18.86 8.00 34.08
N LEU A 12 19.52 7.89 32.93
CA LEU A 12 18.87 7.92 31.64
C LEU A 12 18.00 6.66 31.52
N ALA A 13 16.70 6.80 31.79
CA ALA A 13 15.73 5.78 31.44
C ALA A 13 15.72 5.62 29.92
N ALA A 14 16.37 4.57 29.42
CA ALA A 14 16.31 4.22 28.01
C ALA A 14 14.89 3.72 27.72
N CYS A 15 14.10 4.49 26.99
CA CYS A 15 12.86 4.01 26.43
C CYS A 15 13.20 2.88 25.45
N THR A 16 12.96 1.62 25.83
CA THR A 16 13.01 0.49 24.89
C THR A 16 11.80 0.59 23.99
N SER A 17 11.93 1.33 22.89
CA SER A 17 10.94 1.32 21.81
C SER A 17 10.96 -0.08 21.20
N SER A 18 9.91 -0.87 21.41
CA SER A 18 9.75 -2.14 20.71
C SER A 18 9.79 -1.85 19.21
N SER A 19 10.71 -2.51 18.50
CA SER A 19 10.76 -2.34 17.06
C SER A 19 9.51 -2.97 16.44
N PRO A 20 9.03 -2.48 15.27
CA PRO A 20 7.92 -3.15 14.55
C PRO A 20 8.19 -4.64 14.34
N HIS A 21 9.45 -5.02 14.21
CA HIS A 21 9.90 -6.40 14.10
C HIS A 21 9.60 -7.22 15.36
N ASP A 22 9.84 -6.68 16.57
CA ASP A 22 9.55 -7.37 17.83
C ASP A 22 8.06 -7.59 18.03
N ILE A 23 7.23 -6.63 17.59
CA ILE A 23 5.77 -6.76 17.61
C ILE A 23 5.33 -7.91 16.71
N CYS A 24 5.83 -7.96 15.46
CA CYS A 24 5.44 -9.04 14.55
C CYS A 24 5.86 -10.43 15.09
N LEU A 25 7.08 -10.55 15.60
CA LEU A 25 7.56 -11.81 16.19
C LEU A 25 6.71 -12.27 17.37
N ALA A 26 6.25 -11.36 18.22
CA ALA A 26 5.41 -11.68 19.39
C ALA A 26 4.07 -12.34 18.99
N TYR A 27 3.58 -12.08 17.78
CA TYR A 27 2.36 -12.68 17.24
C TYR A 27 2.64 -13.85 16.27
N GLY A 28 3.88 -14.33 16.16
CA GLY A 28 4.24 -15.41 15.23
C GLY A 28 4.15 -14.98 13.76
N THR A 29 4.34 -13.69 13.48
CA THR A 29 4.27 -13.08 12.15
C THR A 29 5.63 -12.49 11.77
N HIS A 30 5.76 -12.09 10.51
CA HIS A 30 6.96 -11.46 9.98
C HIS A 30 6.70 -9.99 9.63
N ALA A 31 7.75 -9.18 9.66
CA ALA A 31 7.67 -7.78 9.28
C ALA A 31 7.65 -7.67 7.75
N ASP A 32 6.55 -7.17 7.21
CA ASP A 32 6.27 -7.15 5.77
C ASP A 32 5.78 -5.76 5.29
N ARG A 33 5.38 -5.69 4.02
CA ARG A 33 4.79 -4.51 3.38
C ARG A 33 3.34 -4.77 3.02
N GLN A 34 2.48 -3.88 3.46
CA GLN A 34 1.10 -3.81 2.99
C GLN A 34 1.01 -2.73 1.92
N ILE A 35 0.65 -3.13 0.71
CA ILE A 35 0.45 -2.24 -0.44
C ILE A 35 -1.04 -2.20 -0.76
N GLN A 36 -1.56 -0.98 -0.89
CA GLN A 36 -2.88 -0.74 -1.44
C GLN A 36 -2.76 0.08 -2.71
N MET A 37 -3.34 -0.43 -3.80
CA MET A 37 -3.48 0.31 -5.05
C MET A 37 -4.96 0.63 -5.31
N LEU A 38 -5.25 1.90 -5.61
CA LEU A 38 -6.61 2.41 -5.77
C LEU A 38 -6.86 2.70 -7.24
N PHE A 39 -7.79 1.97 -7.82
CA PHE A 39 -8.12 2.01 -9.25
C PHE A 39 -9.50 2.62 -9.45
N GLY A 40 -9.56 3.76 -10.12
CA GLY A 40 -10.82 4.32 -10.65
C GLY A 40 -11.34 3.47 -11.81
N LEU A 41 -12.65 3.33 -11.91
CA LEU A 41 -13.31 2.53 -12.96
C LEU A 41 -13.99 3.38 -14.03
N SER A 42 -13.87 4.72 -13.98
CA SER A 42 -14.43 5.60 -15.01
C SER A 42 -13.33 6.07 -15.95
N ARG A 43 -13.41 5.75 -17.25
CA ARG A 43 -12.47 6.28 -18.26
C ARG A 43 -12.72 7.77 -18.50
N PRO A 44 -11.76 8.50 -19.11
CA PRO A 44 -11.93 9.92 -19.42
C PRO A 44 -13.14 10.24 -20.31
N ASP A 45 -13.54 9.30 -21.17
CA ASP A 45 -14.72 9.42 -22.03
C ASP A 45 -16.05 9.07 -21.32
N GLY A 46 -15.99 8.73 -20.03
CA GLY A 46 -17.14 8.33 -19.21
C GLY A 46 -17.51 6.85 -19.31
N THR A 47 -16.86 6.06 -20.17
CA THR A 47 -17.14 4.62 -20.24
C THR A 47 -16.58 3.88 -19.02
N PRO A 48 -17.33 2.95 -18.42
CA PRO A 48 -16.85 2.23 -17.25
C PRO A 48 -15.89 1.10 -17.66
N VAL A 49 -14.86 0.86 -16.84
CA VAL A 49 -14.08 -0.38 -16.88
C VAL A 49 -15.01 -1.52 -16.46
N THR A 50 -15.25 -2.44 -17.39
CA THR A 50 -16.18 -3.55 -17.13
C THR A 50 -15.56 -4.56 -16.17
N GLU A 51 -16.41 -5.35 -15.50
CA GLU A 51 -15.92 -6.42 -14.63
C GLU A 51 -15.04 -7.41 -15.39
N LYS A 52 -15.38 -7.73 -16.65
CA LYS A 52 -14.53 -8.58 -17.49
C LYS A 52 -13.15 -7.98 -17.72
N GLU A 53 -13.08 -6.71 -18.11
CA GLU A 53 -11.80 -6.03 -18.34
C GLU A 53 -10.95 -5.94 -17.07
N TRP A 54 -11.60 -5.73 -15.92
CA TRP A 54 -10.95 -5.75 -14.62
C TRP A 54 -10.35 -7.14 -14.32
N GLN A 55 -11.12 -8.21 -14.48
CA GLN A 55 -10.63 -9.58 -14.29
C GLN A 55 -9.50 -9.95 -15.25
N ASP A 56 -9.61 -9.55 -16.52
CA ASP A 56 -8.56 -9.75 -17.52
C ASP A 56 -7.27 -8.98 -17.10
N PHE A 57 -7.38 -7.76 -16.59
CA PHE A 57 -6.24 -6.99 -16.07
C PHE A 57 -5.59 -7.69 -14.87
N LEU A 58 -6.38 -8.20 -13.92
CA LEU A 58 -5.83 -8.97 -12.79
C LEU A 58 -5.05 -10.19 -13.27
N ALA A 59 -5.65 -10.98 -14.16
CA ALA A 59 -5.06 -12.22 -14.65
C ALA A 59 -3.78 -11.99 -15.48
N GLU A 60 -3.78 -10.98 -16.35
CA GLU A 60 -2.68 -10.73 -17.28
C GLU A 60 -1.54 -9.91 -16.68
N VAL A 61 -1.82 -9.05 -15.71
CA VAL A 61 -0.84 -8.08 -15.18
C VAL A 61 -0.53 -8.31 -13.71
N VAL A 62 -1.56 -8.42 -12.85
CA VAL A 62 -1.35 -8.42 -11.39
C VAL A 62 -0.87 -9.79 -10.91
N THR A 63 -1.59 -10.86 -11.27
CA THR A 63 -1.31 -12.23 -10.81
C THR A 63 0.10 -12.71 -11.14
N PRO A 64 0.66 -12.46 -12.34
CA PRO A 64 2.05 -12.85 -12.62
C PRO A 64 3.09 -12.14 -11.76
N LEU A 65 2.81 -10.91 -11.30
CA LEU A 65 3.72 -10.10 -10.47
C LEU A 65 3.57 -10.40 -8.97
N PHE A 66 2.38 -10.87 -8.55
CA PHE A 66 2.02 -11.23 -7.19
C PHE A 66 1.38 -12.65 -7.14
N PRO A 67 2.14 -13.70 -7.45
CA PRO A 67 1.61 -15.07 -7.55
C PRO A 67 1.16 -15.65 -6.20
N ASN A 68 1.66 -15.10 -5.09
CA ASN A 68 1.23 -15.50 -3.75
C ASN A 68 -0.19 -14.99 -3.40
N GLY A 69 -0.77 -14.14 -4.26
CA GLY A 69 -2.13 -13.67 -4.13
C GLY A 69 -2.25 -12.23 -3.65
N PHE A 70 -3.49 -11.77 -3.66
CA PHE A 70 -3.93 -10.43 -3.29
C PHE A 70 -5.44 -10.46 -3.04
N SER A 71 -5.97 -9.42 -2.43
CA SER A 71 -7.41 -9.21 -2.28
C SER A 71 -7.87 -8.01 -3.07
N VAL A 72 -9.10 -8.06 -3.58
CA VAL A 72 -9.76 -6.93 -4.23
C VAL A 72 -10.97 -6.53 -3.40
N ILE A 73 -11.07 -5.24 -3.10
CA ILE A 73 -12.18 -4.64 -2.36
C ILE A 73 -12.94 -3.71 -3.31
N ASN A 74 -14.25 -3.86 -3.38
CA ASN A 74 -15.12 -2.93 -4.10
C ASN A 74 -15.31 -1.68 -3.25
N ALA A 75 -15.10 -0.51 -3.85
CA ALA A 75 -15.26 0.77 -3.19
C ALA A 75 -15.95 1.77 -4.12
N SER A 76 -16.41 2.87 -3.55
CA SER A 76 -16.73 4.08 -4.28
C SER A 76 -15.90 5.23 -3.71
N GLY A 77 -15.47 6.13 -4.58
CA GLY A 77 -14.58 7.22 -4.25
C GLY A 77 -15.05 8.54 -4.81
N GLN A 78 -14.51 9.60 -4.24
CA GLN A 78 -14.57 10.94 -4.81
C GLN A 78 -13.15 11.42 -5.05
N TRP A 79 -12.89 11.84 -6.28
CA TRP A 79 -11.57 12.23 -6.74
C TRP A 79 -11.67 13.55 -7.50
N GLN A 80 -10.69 14.43 -7.33
CA GLN A 80 -10.61 15.66 -8.10
C GLN A 80 -9.83 15.41 -9.39
N ASP A 81 -10.53 15.42 -10.53
CA ASP A 81 -9.91 15.36 -11.84
C ASP A 81 -8.86 16.48 -12.01
N ARG A 82 -7.63 16.13 -12.40
CA ARG A 82 -6.51 17.10 -12.42
C ARG A 82 -6.64 18.15 -13.52
N MET A 83 -7.42 17.87 -14.56
CA MET A 83 -7.55 18.73 -15.74
C MET A 83 -8.69 19.73 -15.58
N SER A 84 -9.85 19.25 -15.12
CA SER A 84 -11.07 20.03 -14.94
C SER A 84 -11.22 20.60 -13.53
N HIS A 85 -10.42 20.12 -12.56
CA HIS A 85 -10.51 20.44 -11.13
C HIS A 85 -11.86 20.11 -10.48
N ARG A 86 -12.71 19.32 -11.14
CA ARG A 86 -14.01 18.88 -10.62
C ARG A 86 -13.86 17.61 -9.80
N VAL A 87 -14.61 17.54 -8.71
CA VAL A 87 -14.76 16.29 -7.95
C VAL A 87 -15.75 15.40 -8.68
N THR A 88 -15.32 14.19 -9.03
CA THR A 88 -16.15 13.15 -9.65
C THR A 88 -16.38 12.02 -8.66
N HIS A 89 -17.59 11.47 -8.65
CA HIS A 89 -17.89 10.22 -7.96
C HIS A 89 -17.63 9.06 -8.92
N GLU A 90 -16.83 8.09 -8.50
CA GLU A 90 -16.53 6.93 -9.33
C GLU A 90 -16.54 5.63 -8.52
N ASP A 91 -16.97 4.57 -9.16
CA ASP A 91 -16.71 3.22 -8.66
C ASP A 91 -15.20 2.96 -8.70
N SER A 92 -14.72 2.18 -7.75
CA SER A 92 -13.31 1.91 -7.56
C SER A 92 -13.06 0.44 -7.19
N ARG A 93 -11.81 0.01 -7.40
CA ARG A 93 -11.26 -1.24 -6.87
C ARG A 93 -10.01 -0.93 -6.06
N LEU A 94 -9.95 -1.50 -4.86
CA LEU A 94 -8.78 -1.45 -3.99
C LEU A 94 -8.10 -2.81 -4.04
N LEU A 95 -6.90 -2.85 -4.58
CA LEU A 95 -6.05 -4.03 -4.58
C LEU A 95 -5.19 -4.00 -3.33
N TRP A 96 -5.34 -4.99 -2.46
CA TRP A 96 -4.58 -5.14 -1.23
C TRP A 96 -3.61 -6.30 -1.36
N ILE A 97 -2.32 -6.02 -1.17
CA ILE A 97 -1.23 -7.00 -1.21
C ILE A 97 -0.46 -6.93 0.11
N ALA A 98 -0.29 -8.08 0.77
CA ALA A 98 0.69 -8.27 1.83
C ALA A 98 1.87 -9.04 1.22
N THR A 99 3.08 -8.51 1.36
CA THR A 99 4.27 -9.11 0.74
C THR A 99 5.56 -8.71 1.46
N PRO A 100 6.56 -9.60 1.48
CA PRO A 100 7.89 -9.25 1.97
C PRO A 100 8.51 -8.08 1.22
N GLU A 101 9.23 -7.24 1.95
CA GLU A 101 10.04 -6.21 1.34
C GLU A 101 11.18 -6.86 0.54
N ASN A 102 11.23 -6.57 -0.75
CA ASN A 102 12.34 -6.96 -1.60
C ASN A 102 12.70 -5.83 -2.57
N ARG A 103 13.91 -5.90 -3.14
CA ARG A 103 14.44 -4.83 -4.00
C ARG A 103 13.60 -4.58 -5.27
N ASP A 104 12.84 -5.57 -5.72
CA ASP A 104 12.03 -5.50 -6.95
C ASP A 104 10.59 -5.00 -6.71
N LEU A 105 10.16 -4.87 -5.44
CA LEU A 105 8.78 -4.54 -5.10
C LEU A 105 8.30 -3.24 -5.75
N GLY A 106 9.14 -2.20 -5.71
CA GLY A 106 8.84 -0.91 -6.34
C GLY A 106 8.65 -1.01 -7.85
N HIS A 107 9.42 -1.87 -8.52
CA HIS A 107 9.32 -2.07 -9.97
C HIS A 107 8.03 -2.80 -10.34
N ARG A 108 7.67 -3.87 -9.63
CA ARG A 108 6.40 -4.60 -9.85
C ARG A 108 5.19 -3.70 -9.65
N VAL A 109 5.18 -2.89 -8.59
CA VAL A 109 4.12 -1.90 -8.34
C VAL A 109 4.03 -0.87 -9.47
N ALA A 110 5.18 -0.38 -9.97
CA ALA A 110 5.19 0.56 -11.09
C ALA A 110 4.60 -0.06 -12.36
N ILE A 111 4.98 -1.30 -12.71
CA ILE A 111 4.43 -2.02 -13.87
C ILE A 111 2.90 -2.07 -13.81
N ILE A 112 2.32 -2.47 -12.67
CA ILE A 112 0.85 -2.56 -12.52
C ILE A 112 0.20 -1.20 -12.75
N ARG A 113 0.72 -0.16 -12.11
CA ARG A 113 0.16 1.20 -12.19
C ARG A 113 0.26 1.77 -13.61
N ASP A 114 1.39 1.58 -14.27
CA ASP A 114 1.61 2.08 -15.63
C ASP A 114 0.79 1.30 -16.66
N ALA A 115 0.68 -0.03 -16.51
CA ALA A 115 -0.16 -0.86 -17.35
C ALA A 115 -1.64 -0.46 -17.24
N TYR A 116 -2.15 -0.21 -16.02
CA TYR A 116 -3.54 0.23 -15.84
C TYR A 116 -3.81 1.59 -16.46
N LYS A 117 -2.93 2.57 -16.21
CA LYS A 117 -3.02 3.90 -16.83
C LYS A 117 -3.01 3.82 -18.35
N ALA A 118 -2.14 3.01 -18.93
CA ALA A 118 -2.06 2.84 -20.38
C ALA A 118 -3.31 2.15 -20.95
N ARG A 119 -3.76 1.05 -20.34
CA ARG A 119 -4.89 0.24 -20.82
C ARG A 119 -6.23 0.97 -20.72
N PHE A 120 -6.45 1.72 -19.65
CA PHE A 120 -7.73 2.37 -19.36
C PHE A 120 -7.68 3.89 -19.41
N GLN A 121 -6.58 4.46 -19.90
CA GLN A 121 -6.36 5.91 -20.06
C GLN A 121 -6.55 6.70 -18.76
N GLN A 122 -6.21 6.08 -17.63
CA GLN A 122 -6.36 6.68 -16.31
C GLN A 122 -5.25 7.72 -16.05
N GLN A 123 -5.62 8.82 -15.39
CA GLN A 123 -4.65 9.85 -14.99
C GLN A 123 -3.71 9.33 -13.89
N SER A 124 -4.22 8.48 -13.01
CA SER A 124 -3.47 7.96 -11.87
C SER A 124 -4.03 6.66 -11.34
N VAL A 125 -3.16 5.92 -10.65
CA VAL A 125 -3.53 4.85 -9.71
C VAL A 125 -2.96 5.25 -8.36
N GLY A 126 -3.84 5.35 -7.34
CA GLY A 126 -3.43 5.67 -5.98
C GLY A 126 -2.55 4.57 -5.41
N LEU A 127 -1.59 4.93 -4.55
CA LEU A 127 -0.65 3.98 -3.95
C LEU A 127 -0.45 4.35 -2.48
N LEU A 128 -0.72 3.40 -1.60
CA LEU A 128 -0.39 3.47 -0.18
C LEU A 128 0.53 2.30 0.14
N ILE A 129 1.57 2.57 0.92
CA ILE A 129 2.50 1.56 1.40
C ILE A 129 2.66 1.76 2.89
N GLN A 130 2.47 0.69 3.64
CA GLN A 130 2.58 0.67 5.10
C GLN A 130 3.45 -0.51 5.54
N ALA A 131 4.20 -0.33 6.62
CA ALA A 131 4.80 -1.45 7.32
C ALA A 131 3.69 -2.22 8.06
N GLY A 132 3.76 -3.55 8.06
CA GLY A 132 2.78 -4.40 8.73
C GLY A 132 3.40 -5.71 9.18
N CYS A 133 2.59 -6.47 9.92
CA CYS A 133 2.92 -7.82 10.34
C CYS A 133 2.05 -8.81 9.54
N GLU A 134 2.65 -9.85 8.98
CA GLU A 134 1.94 -10.83 8.13
C GLU A 134 2.41 -12.26 8.43
N ALA A 135 1.48 -13.21 8.34
CA ALA A 135 1.74 -14.63 8.19
C ALA A 135 0.60 -15.24 7.37
N PHE A 136 0.91 -16.25 6.54
CA PHE A 136 -0.05 -17.03 5.76
C PHE A 136 0.07 -18.52 6.08
#